data_AF-A0A1F4JSX1-F1
#
_entry.id   AF-A0A1F4JSX1-F1
#
_cell.length_a   1.000
_cell.length_b   1.000
_cell.length_c   1.000
_cell.angle_alpha   90.00
_cell.angle_beta   90.00
_cell.angle_gamma   90.00
#
_symmetry.space_group_name_H-M   'P 1'
#
loop_
_entity.id
_entity.type
_entity.pdbx_description
1 polymer ?
#
loop_
_entity_poly.entity_id
_entity_poly.type
_entity_poly.pdbx_seq_one_letter_code
_entity_poly.pdbx_strand_id
1 'polypeptide(L)'
;MHANATWAAENRPAIFGGLAFGLMLGLYFGVLTLLSGWAFTVTQFNQFWYYILPLAAGFGIQVGLFMRLRQLVSQSKQSGTVVAASGTTSTAAMISCCAHYLTNVAPLIGATGLVAFAAQFQSEIFWVGLLFNFVGIAYVGNKVLKAYKEHQQCLA
;
A
#
# COMPACT_ATOMS: atom_id res chain seq x y z
N MET A 1 -28.20 -7.80 24.48
CA MET A 1 -26.76 -8.05 24.20
C MET A 1 -26.42 -7.67 22.76
N HIS A 2 -26.61 -6.41 22.33
CA HIS A 2 -26.40 -5.98 20.93
C HIS A 2 -25.24 -4.99 20.74
N ALA A 3 -24.57 -4.57 21.81
CA ALA A 3 -23.44 -3.67 21.69
C ALA A 3 -22.24 -4.37 21.03
N ASN A 4 -21.87 -5.60 21.41
CA ASN A 4 -20.60 -6.22 21.00
C ASN A 4 -20.38 -6.40 19.48
N ALA A 5 -21.42 -6.36 18.66
CA ALA A 5 -21.30 -6.51 17.20
C ALA A 5 -20.85 -5.22 16.48
N THR A 6 -21.12 -4.04 17.03
CA THR A 6 -20.82 -2.75 16.36
C THR A 6 -19.33 -2.40 16.44
N TRP A 7 -18.67 -2.59 17.59
CA TRP A 7 -17.21 -2.39 17.76
C TRP A 7 -16.39 -3.34 16.88
N ALA A 8 -16.83 -4.60 16.72
CA ALA A 8 -16.14 -5.56 15.86
C ALA A 8 -16.24 -5.18 14.37
N ALA A 9 -17.35 -4.58 13.94
CA ALA A 9 -17.53 -4.10 12.57
C ALA A 9 -16.78 -2.78 12.29
N GLU A 10 -16.56 -1.96 13.32
CA GLU A 10 -15.83 -0.69 13.24
C GLU A 10 -14.31 -0.88 13.22
N ASN A 11 -13.79 -1.88 13.93
CA ASN A 11 -12.35 -2.09 14.08
C ASN A 11 -11.72 -2.95 12.96
N ARG A 12 -12.52 -3.71 12.20
CA ARG A 12 -12.02 -4.59 11.12
C ARG A 12 -11.12 -3.87 10.11
N PRO A 13 -11.48 -2.68 9.58
CA PRO A 13 -10.61 -1.95 8.65
C PRO A 13 -9.27 -1.54 9.28
N ALA A 14 -9.26 -1.16 10.56
CA ALA A 14 -8.03 -0.81 11.28
C ALA A 14 -7.11 -2.02 11.46
N ILE A 15 -7.67 -3.22 11.71
CA ILE A 15 -6.90 -4.46 11.80
C ILE A 15 -6.23 -4.77 10.46
N PHE A 16 -6.94 -4.65 9.33
CA PHE A 16 -6.35 -4.84 8.00
C PHE A 16 -5.25 -3.82 7.71
N GLY A 17 -5.42 -2.56 8.13
CA GLY A 17 -4.38 -1.54 8.02
C GLY A 17 -3.14 -1.88 8.85
N GLY A 18 -3.32 -2.34 10.09
CA GLY A 18 -2.22 -2.80 10.95
C GLY A 18 -1.50 -4.04 10.41
N LEU A 19 -2.24 -5.00 9.87
CA LEU A 19 -1.67 -6.17 9.19
C LEU A 19 -0.88 -5.77 7.95
N ALA A 20 -1.38 -4.84 7.15
CA ALA A 20 -0.68 -4.34 5.97
C ALA A 20 0.62 -3.60 6.35
N PHE A 21 0.59 -2.77 7.40
CA PHE A 21 1.78 -2.15 7.97
C PHE A 21 2.83 -3.18 8.41
N GLY A 22 2.41 -4.16 9.22
CA GLY A 22 3.29 -5.20 9.73
C GLY A 22 3.85 -6.10 8.62
N LEU A 23 3.03 -6.45 7.63
CA LEU A 23 3.45 -7.24 6.47
C LEU A 23 4.45 -6.47 5.61
N MET A 24 4.23 -5.17 5.36
CA MET A 24 5.18 -4.34 4.62
C MET A 24 6.54 -4.27 5.31
N LEU A 25 6.57 -4.04 6.62
CA LEU A 25 7.82 -4.07 7.40
C LEU A 25 8.45 -5.47 7.43
N GLY A 26 7.65 -6.51 7.62
CA GLY A 26 8.13 -7.90 7.61
C GLY A 26 8.77 -8.26 6.27
N LEU A 27 8.17 -7.84 5.16
CA LEU A 27 8.75 -8.01 3.82
C LEU A 27 10.05 -7.21 3.67
N TYR A 28 10.08 -5.95 4.12
CA TYR A 28 11.30 -5.14 4.11
C TYR A 28 12.45 -5.85 4.85
N PHE A 29 12.24 -6.22 6.12
CA PHE A 29 13.28 -6.90 6.90
C PHE A 29 13.62 -8.29 6.36
N GLY A 30 12.62 -9.06 5.92
CA GLY A 30 12.81 -10.41 5.42
C GLY A 30 13.63 -10.45 4.12
N VAL A 31 13.25 -9.64 3.14
CA VAL A 31 13.95 -9.57 1.85
C VAL A 31 15.36 -9.01 2.03
N LEU A 32 15.53 -7.90 2.76
CA LEU A 32 16.83 -7.26 2.90
C LEU A 32 17.82 -8.13 3.70
N THR A 33 17.33 -8.84 4.73
CA THR A 33 18.15 -9.79 5.50
C THR A 33 18.54 -11.00 4.68
N LEU A 34 17.64 -11.52 3.85
CA LEU A 34 17.94 -12.67 2.98
C LEU A 34 18.98 -12.32 1.91
N LEU A 35 18.92 -11.10 1.36
CA LEU A 35 19.81 -10.68 0.27
C LEU A 35 21.15 -10.12 0.74
N SER A 36 21.16 -9.35 1.84
CA SER A 36 22.31 -8.54 2.26
C SER A 36 22.77 -8.84 3.69
N GLY A 37 22.07 -9.70 4.42
CA GLY A 37 22.39 -10.07 5.80
C GLY A 37 21.81 -9.12 6.86
N TRP A 38 21.72 -9.61 8.09
CA TRP A 38 21.05 -8.92 9.19
C TRP A 38 21.73 -7.60 9.58
N ALA A 39 23.06 -7.59 9.67
CA ALA A 39 23.82 -6.41 10.06
C ALA A 39 23.56 -5.24 9.09
N PHE A 40 23.59 -5.52 7.78
CA PHE A 40 23.28 -4.53 6.75
C PHE A 40 21.84 -4.01 6.88
N THR A 41 20.86 -4.90 7.05
CA THR A 41 19.46 -4.52 7.21
C THR A 41 19.23 -3.55 8.37
N VAL A 42 19.83 -3.82 9.53
CA VAL A 42 19.70 -2.96 10.72
C VAL A 42 20.37 -1.61 10.49
N THR A 43 21.56 -1.58 9.89
CA THR A 43 22.24 -0.32 9.56
C THR A 43 21.42 0.52 8.57
N GLN A 44 20.91 -0.08 7.50
CA GLN A 44 20.04 0.60 6.54
C GLN A 44 18.75 1.11 7.19
N PHE A 45 18.13 0.29 8.04
CA PHE A 45 16.93 0.72 8.76
C PHE A 45 17.22 1.91 9.68
N ASN A 46 18.29 1.86 10.49
CA ASN A 46 18.66 2.97 11.37
C ASN A 46 18.99 4.26 10.61
N GLN A 47 19.46 4.16 9.37
CA GLN A 47 19.72 5.33 8.54
C GLN A 47 18.42 5.91 7.93
N PHE A 48 17.48 5.05 7.51
CA PHE A 48 16.31 5.47 6.73
C PHE A 48 14.96 5.29 7.45
N TRP A 49 14.94 5.00 8.75
CA TRP A 49 13.71 4.72 9.49
C TRP A 49 12.69 5.86 9.42
N TYR A 50 13.15 7.11 9.37
CA TYR A 50 12.32 8.31 9.21
C TYR A 50 11.54 8.34 7.88
N TYR A 51 11.97 7.58 6.86
CA TYR A 51 11.21 7.39 5.62
C TYR A 51 10.40 6.10 5.65
N ILE A 52 11.01 5.00 6.12
CA ILE A 52 10.41 3.67 6.11
C ILE A 52 9.15 3.62 6.98
N LEU A 53 9.21 4.16 8.21
CA LEU A 53 8.08 4.12 9.12
C LEU A 53 6.89 4.96 8.62
N PRO A 54 7.06 6.22 8.18
CA PRO A 54 5.94 6.99 7.60
C PRO A 54 5.37 6.36 6.33
N LEU A 55 6.21 5.81 5.44
CA LEU A 55 5.73 5.13 4.24
C LEU A 55 4.91 3.88 4.58
N ALA A 56 5.41 3.04 5.48
CA ALA A 56 4.70 1.86 5.94
C ALA A 56 3.40 2.24 6.64
N ALA A 57 3.44 3.22 7.56
CA ALA A 57 2.27 3.69 8.30
C ALA A 57 1.21 4.24 7.34
N GLY A 58 1.64 5.06 6.38
CA GLY A 58 0.77 5.62 5.37
C GLY A 58 0.15 4.56 4.46
N PHE A 59 0.90 3.53 4.06
CA PHE A 59 0.36 2.38 3.36
C PHE A 59 -0.70 1.63 4.20
N GLY A 60 -0.43 1.40 5.48
CA GLY A 60 -1.40 0.82 6.41
C GLY A 60 -2.69 1.63 6.53
N ILE A 61 -2.57 2.96 6.62
CA ILE A 61 -3.71 3.89 6.62
C ILE A 61 -4.51 3.76 5.31
N GLN A 62 -3.84 3.78 4.16
CA GLN A 62 -4.50 3.65 2.86
C GLN A 62 -5.26 2.31 2.74
N VAL A 63 -4.68 1.20 3.21
CA VAL A 63 -5.34 -0.11 3.22
C VAL A 63 -6.56 -0.12 4.14
N GLY A 64 -6.44 0.41 5.36
CA GLY A 64 -7.56 0.48 6.29
C GLY A 64 -8.70 1.33 5.75
N LEU A 65 -8.36 2.46 5.13
CA LEU A 65 -9.32 3.36 4.53
C LEU A 65 -9.98 2.76 3.28
N PHE A 66 -9.21 2.05 2.46
CA PHE A 66 -9.73 1.28 1.33
C PHE A 66 -10.67 0.17 1.79
N MET A 67 -10.36 -0.56 2.87
CA MET A 67 -11.27 -1.55 3.44
C MET A 67 -12.56 -0.91 3.97
N ARG A 68 -12.48 0.27 4.61
CA ARG A 68 -13.65 1.02 5.06
C ARG A 68 -14.54 1.43 3.88
N LEU A 69 -13.94 2.00 2.83
CA LEU A 69 -14.65 2.36 1.60
C LEU A 69 -15.26 1.14 0.93
N ARG A 70 -14.50 0.05 0.82
CA ARG A 70 -14.96 -1.22 0.26
C ARG A 70 -16.13 -1.77 1.05
N GLN A 71 -16.13 -1.68 2.39
CA GLN A 71 -17.26 -2.12 3.21
C GLN A 71 -18.51 -1.28 2.93
N LEU A 72 -18.39 0.05 2.87
CA LEU A 72 -19.48 0.97 2.50
C LEU A 72 -20.05 0.66 1.11
N VAL A 73 -19.18 0.44 0.13
CA VAL A 73 -19.57 0.20 -1.26
C VAL A 73 -20.02 -1.25 -1.49
N SER A 74 -19.49 -2.24 -0.77
CA SER A 74 -19.83 -3.67 -0.92
C SER A 74 -21.24 -4.03 -0.43
N GLN A 75 -21.91 -3.13 0.29
CA GLN A 75 -23.35 -3.23 0.48
C GLN A 75 -24.11 -3.13 -0.86
N SER A 76 -23.47 -2.58 -1.91
CA SER A 76 -23.82 -2.83 -3.31
C SER A 76 -23.07 -4.08 -3.82
N LYS A 77 -23.79 -5.18 -4.03
CA LYS A 77 -23.27 -6.56 -4.26
C LYS A 77 -22.26 -6.74 -5.41
N GLN A 78 -22.04 -5.76 -6.27
CA GLN A 78 -21.30 -5.92 -7.53
C GLN A 78 -19.89 -5.31 -7.52
N SER A 79 -19.60 -4.32 -6.67
CA SER A 79 -18.42 -3.46 -6.87
C SER A 79 -17.12 -4.00 -6.24
N GLY A 80 -17.19 -4.81 -5.19
CA GLY A 80 -15.99 -5.20 -4.42
C GLY A 80 -15.10 -6.25 -5.08
N THR A 81 -15.67 -7.10 -5.94
CA THR A 81 -14.94 -8.12 -6.72
C THR A 81 -14.33 -7.50 -7.97
N VAL A 82 -15.04 -6.56 -8.60
CA VAL A 82 -14.57 -5.85 -9.79
C VAL A 82 -13.31 -5.05 -9.48
N VAL A 83 -13.26 -4.29 -8.38
CA VAL A 83 -12.08 -3.49 -8.03
C VAL A 83 -10.83 -4.35 -7.75
N ALA A 84 -11.00 -5.47 -7.03
CA ALA A 84 -9.88 -6.37 -6.71
C ALA A 84 -9.37 -7.10 -7.96
N ALA A 85 -10.29 -7.58 -8.82
CA ALA A 85 -9.94 -8.22 -10.08
C ALA A 85 -9.29 -7.24 -11.06
N SER A 86 -9.84 -6.03 -11.22
CA SER A 86 -9.27 -5.01 -12.12
C SER A 86 -7.85 -4.60 -11.72
N GLY A 87 -7.55 -4.49 -10.41
CA GLY A 87 -6.20 -4.20 -9.93
C GLY A 87 -5.19 -5.29 -10.28
N THR A 88 -5.50 -6.56 -10.02
CA THR A 88 -4.60 -7.68 -10.35
C THR A 88 -4.47 -7.89 -11.86
N THR A 89 -5.55 -7.78 -12.62
CA THR A 89 -5.51 -7.88 -14.09
C THR A 89 -4.68 -6.75 -14.71
N SER A 90 -4.75 -5.52 -14.17
CA SER A 90 -3.96 -4.39 -14.68
C SER A 90 -2.46 -4.59 -14.44
N THR A 91 -2.06 -5.03 -13.24
CA THR A 91 -0.66 -5.35 -12.94
C THR A 91 -0.16 -6.52 -13.80
N ALA A 92 -0.96 -7.57 -13.98
CA ALA A 92 -0.60 -8.72 -14.82
C ALA A 92 -0.44 -8.31 -16.30
N ALA A 93 -1.35 -7.49 -16.82
CA ALA A 93 -1.25 -6.95 -18.18
C ALA A 93 -0.01 -6.07 -18.35
N MET A 94 0.32 -5.25 -17.36
CA MET A 94 1.51 -4.40 -17.38
C MET A 94 2.80 -5.25 -17.35
N ILE A 95 2.88 -6.27 -16.48
CA ILE A 95 4.01 -7.21 -16.43
C ILE A 95 4.14 -7.97 -17.75
N SER A 96 3.03 -8.48 -18.31
CA SER A 96 3.03 -9.19 -19.58
C SER A 96 3.50 -8.30 -20.74
N CYS A 97 3.03 -7.05 -20.79
CA CYS A 97 3.46 -6.06 -21.78
C CYS A 97 4.94 -5.70 -21.59
N CYS A 98 5.40 -5.46 -20.36
CA CYS A 98 6.81 -5.13 -20.10
C CYS A 98 7.75 -6.31 -20.38
N ALA A 99 7.34 -7.55 -20.08
CA ALA A 99 8.13 -8.75 -20.28
C ALA A 99 8.47 -8.99 -21.76
N HIS A 100 7.62 -8.54 -22.69
CA HIS A 100 7.88 -8.68 -24.12
C HIS A 100 9.02 -7.76 -24.62
N TYR A 101 9.22 -6.61 -23.97
CA TYR A 101 10.22 -5.60 -24.35
C TYR A 101 11.58 -5.88 -23.68
N LEU A 102 11.55 -6.62 -22.56
CA LEU A 102 12.69 -6.84 -21.68
C LEU A 102 13.56 -8.02 -22.09
N THR A 103 13.20 -8.85 -23.06
CA THR A 103 13.85 -10.17 -23.26
C THR A 103 15.23 -10.16 -23.91
N ASN A 104 15.68 -9.07 -24.55
CA ASN A 104 16.90 -9.14 -25.37
C ASN A 104 18.17 -8.47 -24.81
N VAL A 105 18.09 -7.40 -24.00
CA VAL A 105 19.29 -6.67 -23.49
C VAL A 105 19.05 -5.97 -22.14
N ALA A 106 17.80 -5.59 -21.87
CA ALA A 106 17.39 -4.85 -20.68
C ALA A 106 17.53 -5.55 -19.31
N PRO A 107 17.53 -6.90 -19.13
CA PRO A 107 17.54 -7.49 -17.79
C PRO A 107 18.89 -7.32 -17.08
N LEU A 108 20.00 -7.29 -17.82
CA LEU A 108 21.33 -7.15 -17.22
C LEU A 108 21.72 -5.68 -17.02
N ILE A 109 21.62 -4.86 -18.07
CA ILE A 109 21.98 -3.42 -18.02
C ILE A 109 20.88 -2.60 -17.33
N GLY A 110 19.61 -2.94 -17.56
CA GLY A 110 18.49 -2.27 -16.92
C GLY A 110 18.36 -2.60 -15.44
N ALA A 111 18.58 -3.86 -15.01
CA ALA A 111 18.56 -4.16 -13.58
C ALA A 111 19.71 -3.48 -12.84
N THR A 112 20.94 -3.53 -13.37
CA THR A 112 22.08 -2.86 -12.75
C THR A 112 21.96 -1.33 -12.78
N GLY A 113 21.50 -0.76 -13.89
CA GLY A 113 21.24 0.67 -14.03
C GLY A 113 20.10 1.18 -13.14
N LEU A 114 18.99 0.42 -13.04
CA LEU A 114 17.89 0.75 -12.14
C LEU A 114 18.30 0.65 -10.67
N VAL A 115 19.10 -0.35 -10.29
CA VAL A 115 19.63 -0.50 -8.94
C VAL A 115 20.58 0.66 -8.61
N ALA A 116 21.48 1.02 -9.52
CA ALA A 116 22.40 2.15 -9.33
C ALA A 116 21.64 3.49 -9.24
N PHE A 117 20.66 3.72 -10.12
CA PHE A 117 19.80 4.91 -10.07
C PHE A 117 19.00 4.96 -8.77
N ALA A 118 18.36 3.86 -8.39
CA ALA A 118 17.59 3.77 -7.15
C ALA A 118 18.47 4.01 -5.92
N ALA A 119 19.71 3.53 -5.93
CA ALA A 119 20.66 3.77 -4.85
C ALA A 119 21.13 5.23 -4.80
N GLN A 120 21.41 5.86 -5.95
CA GLN A 120 21.86 7.27 -6.01
C GLN A 120 20.76 8.26 -5.64
N PHE A 121 19.52 8.02 -6.09
CA PHE A 121 18.39 8.92 -5.88
C PHE A 121 17.43 8.44 -4.79
N GLN A 122 17.88 7.52 -3.93
CA GLN A 122 17.03 6.85 -2.94
C GLN A 122 16.25 7.84 -2.06
N SER A 123 16.92 8.89 -1.56
CA SER A 123 16.31 9.91 -0.70
C SER A 123 15.24 10.72 -1.45
N GLU A 124 15.52 11.11 -2.70
CA GLU A 124 14.59 11.87 -3.54
C GLU A 124 13.35 11.03 -3.85
N ILE A 125 13.56 9.75 -4.19
CA ILE A 125 12.48 8.79 -4.44
C ILE A 125 11.62 8.62 -3.18
N PHE A 126 12.23 8.56 -1.98
CA PHE A 126 11.48 8.48 -0.72
C PHE A 126 10.65 9.73 -0.43
N TRP A 127 11.18 10.92 -0.67
CA TRP A 127 10.41 12.17 -0.52
C TRP A 127 9.22 12.23 -1.46
N VAL A 128 9.44 11.92 -2.74
CA VAL A 128 8.38 11.85 -3.74
C VAL A 128 7.35 10.80 -3.34
N GLY A 129 7.79 9.61 -2.92
CA GLY A 129 6.90 8.56 -2.41
C GLY A 129 6.07 8.98 -1.21
N LEU A 130 6.67 9.71 -0.26
CA LEU A 130 5.99 10.22 0.92
C LEU A 130 4.93 11.27 0.56
N LEU A 131 5.24 12.16 -0.39
CA LEU A 131 4.29 13.13 -0.92
C LEU A 131 3.09 12.43 -1.56
N PHE A 132 3.33 11.47 -2.46
CA PHE A 132 2.24 10.70 -3.09
C PHE A 132 1.44 9.89 -2.08
N ASN A 133 2.10 9.36 -1.04
CA ASN A 133 1.43 8.64 0.03
C ASN A 133 0.47 9.56 0.80
N PHE A 134 0.94 10.76 1.16
CA PHE A 134 0.12 11.77 1.83
C PHE A 134 -1.07 12.21 0.98
N VAL A 135 -0.83 12.52 -0.30
CA VAL A 135 -1.89 12.89 -1.25
C VAL A 135 -2.91 11.77 -1.41
N GLY A 136 -2.46 10.52 -1.49
CA GLY A 136 -3.33 9.34 -1.57
C GLY A 136 -4.24 9.20 -0.34
N ILE A 137 -3.67 9.34 0.86
CA ILE A 137 -4.45 9.32 2.12
C ILE A 137 -5.48 10.44 2.13
N ALA A 138 -5.09 11.68 1.80
CA ALA A 138 -5.99 12.83 1.79
C ALA A 138 -7.15 12.64 0.79
N TYR A 139 -6.84 12.17 -0.42
CA TYR A 139 -7.84 11.96 -1.47
C TYR A 139 -8.86 10.89 -1.09
N VAL A 140 -8.39 9.69 -0.70
CA VAL A 140 -9.28 8.60 -0.30
C VAL A 140 -10.03 8.98 0.99
N GLY A 141 -9.39 9.75 1.88
CA GLY A 141 -9.95 10.17 3.17
C GLY A 141 -11.17 11.05 2.96
N ASN A 142 -11.03 12.04 2.09
CA ASN A 142 -12.13 12.92 1.70
C ASN A 142 -13.30 12.13 1.08
N LYS A 143 -13.02 11.11 0.26
CA LYS A 143 -14.07 10.26 -0.34
C LYS A 143 -14.81 9.44 0.71
N VAL A 144 -14.11 8.85 1.67
CA VAL A 144 -14.74 8.08 2.76
C VAL A 144 -15.58 8.99 3.66
N LEU A 145 -15.07 10.16 4.02
CA LEU A 145 -15.80 11.13 4.84
C LEU A 145 -17.08 11.61 4.12
N LYS A 146 -17.00 11.87 2.81
CA LYS A 146 -18.17 12.24 2.01
C LYS A 146 -19.21 11.11 1.95
N ALA A 147 -18.78 9.89 1.64
CA ALA A 147 -19.66 8.72 1.59
C ALA A 147 -20.33 8.43 2.95
N TYR A 148 -19.62 8.65 4.06
CA TYR A 148 -20.18 8.51 5.40
C TYR A 148 -21.27 9.54 5.70
N LYS A 149 -21.06 10.81 5.32
CA LYS A 149 -22.07 11.87 5.49
C LYS A 149 -23.34 11.60 4.68
N GLU A 150 -23.20 11.20 3.42
CA GLU A 150 -24.35 10.86 2.56
C GLU A 150 -25.13 9.66 3.11
N HIS A 151 -24.45 8.64 3.63
CA HIS A 151 -25.11 7.48 4.26
C HIS A 151 -25.88 7.83 5.54
N GLN A 152 -25.36 8.76 6.37
CA GLN A 152 -26.07 9.24 7.57
C GLN A 152 -27.34 10.01 7.22
N GLN A 153 -27.32 10.79 6.13
CA GLN A 153 -28.50 11.54 5.67
C GLN A 153 -29.63 10.65 5.15
N CYS A 154 -29.33 9.46 4.62
CA CYS A 154 -30.37 8.49 4.20
C CYS A 154 -30.98 7.68 5.36
N LEU A 155 -30.36 7.73 6.54
CA LEU A 155 -30.81 6.99 7.74
C LEU A 155 -31.55 7.88 8.76
N ALA A 156 -31.52 9.21 8.57
CA ALA A 156 -32.22 10.20 9.38
C ALA A 156 -33.57 10.56 8.75
#